data_AF-A0A3D1QUZ9-F1
#
_entry.id   AF-A0A3D1QUZ9-F1
#
_cell.length_a   1.000
_cell.length_b   1.000
_cell.length_c   1.000
_cell.angle_alpha   90.00
_cell.angle_beta   90.00
_cell.angle_gamma   90.00
#
_symmetry.space_group_name_H-M   'P 1'
#
loop_
_entity.id
_entity.type
_entity.pdbx_description
1 polymer ?
#
loop_
_entity_poly.entity_id
_entity_poly.type
_entity_poly.pdbx_seq_one_letter_code
_entity_poly.pdbx_strand_id
1 'polypeptide(L)'
;VVEAMGDGRRKGRDLGVKQALFYVLLGVRMPSVLVETAFLSHPREEQELKEPARQQAIADGIASGIVRFVAERDALASAIVD
;
A
#
# COMPACT_ATOMS: atom_id res chain seq x y z
N VAL A 1 5.65 -6.23 3.45
CA VAL A 1 5.04 -7.25 2.59
C VAL A 1 4.35 -6.52 1.45
N VAL A 2 4.80 -6.67 0.21
CA VAL A 2 4.06 -6.16 -0.94
C VAL A 2 4.12 -7.24 -2.02
N GLU A 3 3.07 -8.04 -2.10
CA GLU A 3 2.74 -8.68 -3.37
C GLU A 3 1.89 -7.70 -4.16
N ALA A 4 2.28 -7.51 -5.41
CA ALA A 4 1.63 -6.64 -6.35
C ALA A 4 0.13 -6.94 -6.44
N MET A 5 -0.67 -5.95 -6.09
CA MET A 5 -2.08 -5.91 -6.44
C MET A 5 -2.19 -5.76 -7.96
N GLY A 6 -2.67 -6.81 -8.64
CA GLY A 6 -2.92 -6.79 -10.08
C GLY A 6 -4.11 -7.67 -10.44
N ASP A 7 -5.28 -7.05 -10.60
CA ASP A 7 -6.33 -7.60 -11.46
C ASP A 7 -5.76 -7.69 -12.89
N GLY A 8 -6.00 -8.82 -13.57
CA GLY A 8 -5.29 -9.33 -14.74
C GLY A 8 -5.37 -8.51 -16.03
N ARG A 9 -5.52 -7.18 -15.97
CA ARG A 9 -5.58 -6.29 -17.15
C ARG A 9 -4.39 -5.35 -17.31
N ARG A 10 -3.53 -5.14 -16.30
CA ARG A 10 -2.16 -4.59 -16.45
C ARG A 10 -1.42 -4.65 -15.11
N LYS A 11 -0.26 -5.31 -15.07
CA LYS A 11 0.63 -5.30 -13.90
C LYS A 11 1.22 -3.89 -13.75
N GLY A 12 0.78 -3.14 -12.73
CA GLY A 12 1.45 -1.92 -12.31
C GLY A 12 2.91 -2.19 -11.99
N ARG A 13 3.80 -1.22 -12.21
CA ARG A 13 5.21 -1.37 -11.85
C ARG A 13 5.32 -1.30 -10.33
N ASP A 14 5.81 -2.37 -9.70
CA ASP A 14 6.16 -2.35 -8.28
C ASP A 14 7.49 -1.61 -8.10
N LEU A 15 7.47 -0.52 -7.34
CA LEU A 15 8.65 0.31 -7.05
C LEU A 15 9.33 -0.07 -5.73
N GLY A 16 8.77 -1.05 -5.02
CA GLY A 16 9.24 -1.55 -3.75
C GLY A 16 9.06 -0.58 -2.59
N VAL A 17 9.40 -1.07 -1.39
CA VAL A 17 9.45 -0.24 -0.18
C VAL A 17 10.71 0.63 -0.20
N LYS A 18 10.54 1.91 0.07
CA LYS A 18 11.64 2.88 0.18
C LYS A 18 11.66 3.49 1.58
N GLN A 19 12.85 3.66 2.15
CA GLN A 19 13.04 4.32 3.44
C GLN A 19 13.51 5.75 3.22
N ALA A 20 12.82 6.70 3.84
CA ALA A 20 13.20 8.10 3.85
C ALA A 20 12.61 8.80 5.09
N LEU A 21 13.18 9.95 5.44
CA LEU A 21 12.72 10.77 6.57
C LEU A 21 11.55 11.66 6.14
N PHE A 22 10.35 11.09 6.09
CA PHE A 22 9.12 11.86 5.90
C PHE A 22 8.63 12.40 7.23
N TYR A 23 8.40 13.72 7.31
CA TYR A 23 7.95 14.38 8.54
C TYR A 23 6.67 13.74 9.12
N VAL A 24 5.72 13.37 8.26
CA VAL A 24 4.47 12.71 8.66
C VAL A 24 4.66 11.34 9.31
N LEU A 25 5.83 10.71 9.14
CA LEU A 25 6.18 9.41 9.73
C LEU A 25 7.12 9.54 10.95
N LEU A 26 7.53 10.76 11.35
CA LEU A 26 8.39 10.96 12.51
C LEU A 26 7.60 10.88 13.82
N GLY A 27 8.14 10.18 14.81
CA GLY A 27 7.58 10.14 16.17
C GLY A 27 6.23 9.42 16.31
N VAL A 28 5.78 8.71 15.26
CA VAL A 28 4.55 7.93 15.28
C VAL A 28 4.68 6.73 16.23
N ARG A 29 3.62 6.45 17.01
CA ARG A 29 3.60 5.39 18.04
C ARG A 29 3.03 4.06 17.55
N MET A 30 2.68 3.98 16.27
CA MET A 30 2.09 2.83 15.60
C MET A 30 2.84 2.56 14.28
N PRO A 31 2.73 1.34 13.72
CA PRO A 31 3.21 1.08 12.37
C PRO A 31 2.57 2.05 11.36
N SER A 32 3.39 2.78 10.62
CA SER A 32 2.93 3.80 9.67
C SER A 32 3.71 3.73 8.37
N VAL A 33 3.04 3.99 7.25
CA VAL A 33 3.61 4.04 5.90
C VAL A 33 3.04 5.22 5.13
N LEU A 34 3.81 5.74 4.17
CA LEU A 34 3.33 6.66 3.14
C LEU A 34 3.22 5.87 1.84
N VAL A 35 2.07 5.98 1.16
CA VAL A 35 1.81 5.26 -0.10
C VAL A 35 1.71 6.28 -1.23
N GLU A 36 2.62 6.20 -2.19
CA GLU A 36 2.54 6.91 -3.46
C GLU A 36 1.64 6.09 -4.40
N THR A 37 0.46 6.62 -4.73
CA THR A 37 -0.55 5.87 -5.51
C THR A 37 -0.36 6.00 -7.03
N ALA A 38 0.24 7.11 -7.45
CA ALA A 38 0.62 7.46 -8.83
C ALA A 38 1.52 8.70 -8.82
N PHE A 39 2.25 8.94 -9.90
CA PHE A 39 3.02 10.17 -10.12
C PHE A 39 2.26 11.12 -11.03
N LEU A 40 1.77 12.24 -10.50
CA LEU A 40 1.11 13.28 -11.30
C LEU A 40 2.02 13.88 -12.38
N SER A 41 3.34 13.81 -12.21
CA SER A 41 4.33 14.24 -13.21
C SER A 41 4.41 13.31 -14.42
N HIS A 42 3.81 12.12 -14.37
CA HIS A 42 3.70 11.19 -15.49
C HIS A 42 2.30 11.33 -16.12
N PRO A 43 2.16 11.91 -17.34
CA PRO A 43 0.85 12.26 -17.91
C PRO A 43 -0.14 11.08 -17.99
N ARG A 44 0.39 9.87 -18.22
CA ARG A 44 -0.43 8.66 -18.26
C ARG A 44 -0.96 8.26 -16.89
N GLU A 45 -0.14 8.36 -15.85
CA GLU A 45 -0.57 8.03 -14.48
C GLU A 45 -1.53 9.10 -13.93
N GLU A 46 -1.32 10.36 -14.30
CA GLU A 46 -2.23 11.45 -13.98
C GLU A 46 -3.64 11.21 -14.56
N GLN A 47 -3.73 10.76 -15.80
CA GLN A 47 -5.00 10.40 -16.44
C GLN A 47 -5.65 9.20 -15.75
N GLU A 48 -4.89 8.13 -15.52
CA GLU A 48 -5.40 6.93 -14.84
C GLU A 48 -5.89 7.25 -13.41
N LEU A 49 -5.23 8.16 -12.69
CA LEU A 49 -5.63 8.52 -11.32
C LEU A 49 -6.98 9.24 -11.26
N LYS A 50 -7.44 9.86 -12.37
CA LYS A 50 -8.77 10.49 -12.46
C LYS A 50 -9.90 9.48 -12.63
N GLU A 51 -9.59 8.25 -13.05
CA GLU A 51 -10.59 7.21 -13.28
C GLU A 51 -11.10 6.61 -11.96
N PRO A 52 -12.42 6.65 -11.68
CA PRO A 52 -12.97 6.10 -10.44
C PRO A 52 -12.65 4.62 -10.22
N ALA A 53 -12.65 3.83 -11.29
CA ALA A 53 -12.29 2.41 -11.22
C ALA A 53 -10.84 2.20 -10.76
N ARG A 54 -9.91 3.08 -11.16
CA ARG A 54 -8.51 3.02 -10.73
C ARG A 54 -8.38 3.38 -9.26
N GLN A 55 -9.08 4.42 -8.81
CA GLN A 55 -9.12 4.82 -7.40
C GLN A 55 -9.67 3.71 -6.51
N GLN A 56 -10.76 3.06 -6.95
CA GLN A 56 -11.34 1.92 -6.23
C GLN A 56 -10.35 0.76 -6.13
N ALA A 57 -9.69 0.40 -7.22
CA ALA A 57 -8.67 -0.66 -7.21
C ALA A 57 -7.49 -0.35 -6.27
N ILE A 58 -7.10 0.92 -6.14
CA ILE A 58 -6.07 1.36 -5.16
C ILE A 58 -6.59 1.16 -3.74
N ALA A 59 -7.81 1.63 -3.46
CA ALA A 59 -8.42 1.55 -2.14
C ALA A 59 -8.57 0.09 -1.68
N ASP A 60 -9.05 -0.79 -2.56
CA ASP A 60 -9.19 -2.23 -2.30
C ASP A 60 -7.84 -2.86 -1.96
N GLY A 61 -6.76 -2.42 -2.61
CA GLY A 61 -5.40 -2.86 -2.33
C GLY A 61 -4.86 -2.47 -0.98
N ILE A 62 -5.06 -1.20 -0.63
CA ILE A 62 -4.68 -0.69 0.67
C ILE A 62 -5.48 -1.42 1.77
N ALA A 63 -6.80 -1.57 1.59
CA ALA A 63 -7.66 -2.28 2.53
C ALA A 63 -7.23 -3.74 2.72
N SER A 64 -7.03 -4.47 1.62
CA SER A 64 -6.58 -5.87 1.67
C SER A 64 -5.21 -6.00 2.33
N GLY A 65 -4.29 -5.07 2.07
CA GLY A 65 -2.96 -5.05 2.68
C GLY A 65 -3.01 -4.83 4.20
N ILE A 66 -3.88 -3.93 4.66
CA ILE A 66 -4.09 -3.66 6.09
C ILE A 66 -4.67 -4.89 6.79
N VAL A 67 -5.72 -5.50 6.23
CA VAL A 67 -6.34 -6.72 6.79
C VAL A 67 -5.30 -7.84 6.93
N ARG A 68 -4.48 -8.05 5.90
CA ARG A 68 -3.39 -9.03 5.93
C ARG A 68 -2.36 -8.70 7.02
N PHE A 69 -1.94 -7.44 7.13
CA PHE A 69 -0.97 -7.02 8.14
C PHE A 69 -1.46 -7.29 9.57
N VAL A 70 -2.73 -6.99 9.86
CA VAL A 70 -3.33 -7.26 11.17
C VAL A 70 -3.39 -8.76 11.45
N ALA A 71 -3.88 -9.56 10.51
CA ALA A 71 -3.95 -11.01 10.66
C ALA A 71 -2.56 -11.65 10.91
N GLU A 72 -1.53 -11.22 10.18
CA GLU A 72 -0.15 -11.70 10.38
C GLU A 72 0.41 -11.28 11.75
N ARG A 73 0.04 -10.10 12.26
CA ARG A 73 0.44 -9.62 13.59
C ARG A 73 -0.27 -10.38 14.71
N ASP A 74 -1.57 -10.62 14.57
CA ASP A 74 -2.37 -11.35 15.57
C ASP A 74 -1.92 -12.82 15.67
N ALA A 75 -1.64 -13.45 14.53
CA ALA A 75 -1.10 -14.81 14.48
C ALA A 75 0.26 -14.90 15.18
N LEU A 76 1.16 -13.94 14.94
CA LEU A 76 2.44 -13.90 15.63
C LEU A 76 2.27 -13.67 17.14
N ALA A 77 1.39 -12.76 17.54
CA ALA A 77 1.13 -12.49 18.96
C ALA A 77 0.63 -13.76 19.67
N SER A 78 -0.28 -14.51 19.05
CA SER A 78 -0.80 -15.76 19.59
C SER A 78 0.30 -16.83 19.72
N ALA A 79 1.15 -16.98 18.69
CA ALA A 79 2.24 -17.96 18.69
C ALA A 79 3.37 -17.68 19.71
N ILE A 80 3.45 -16.48 20.27
CA ILE A 80 4.42 -16.13 21.32
C ILE A 80 3.85 -16.37 22.73
N VAL A 81 2.51 -16.46 22.85
CA VAL A 81 1.80 -16.61 24.13
C VAL A 81 1.48 -18.08 24.45
N ASP A 82 1.54 -18.97 23.44
CA ASP A 82 1.52 -20.43 23.59
C ASP A 82 2.91 -21.02 23.91
#